data_AF-A0A9D6YZU4-F1
#
_entry.id   AF-A0A9D6YZU4-F1
#
_cell.length_a   1.000
_cell.length_b   1.000
_cell.length_c   1.000
_cell.angle_alpha   90.00
_cell.angle_beta   90.00
_cell.angle_gamma   90.00
#
_symmetry.space_group_name_H-M   'P 1'
#
loop_
_entity.id
_entity.type
_entity.pdbx_description
1 polymer ?
#
loop_
_entity_poly.entity_id
_entity_poly.type
_entity_poly.pdbx_seq_one_letter_code
_entity_poly.pdbx_strand_id
1 'polypeptide(L)' 'MLFPRPSKGYFNEHEAAHALGISLEEFRVLVRRHIVESEDELSNLPMTSFQPSDLLLLQFLATTSSRREPVAAG' A
#
# COMPACT_ATOMS: atom_id res chain seq x y z
N MET A 1 16.48 9.42 0.55
CA MET A 1 16.48 8.05 1.10
C MET A 1 16.37 7.10 -0.09
N LEU A 2 17.33 6.21 -0.29
CA LEU A 2 17.33 5.24 -1.40
C LEU A 2 16.62 3.97 -0.93
N PHE A 3 15.47 3.69 -1.51
CA PHE A 3 14.68 2.49 -1.27
C PHE A 3 15.52 1.29 -1.72
N PRO A 4 15.73 0.26 -0.87
CA PRO A 4 16.44 -0.92 -1.29
C PRO A 4 15.68 -1.55 -2.46
N ARG A 5 16.32 -1.63 -3.63
CA ARG A 5 15.76 -2.33 -4.78
C ARG A 5 15.72 -3.83 -4.42
N PRO A 6 14.55 -4.47 -4.43
CA PRO A 6 14.48 -5.90 -4.17
C PRO A 6 15.18 -6.64 -5.31
N SER A 7 16.02 -7.61 -4.97
CA SER A 7 16.83 -8.37 -5.93
C SER A 7 15.99 -9.31 -6.80
N LYS A 8 14.74 -9.56 -6.41
CA LYS A 8 13.64 -10.06 -7.25
C LYS A 8 12.74 -8.85 -7.52
N GLY A 9 12.34 -8.58 -8.74
CA GLY A 9 11.55 -7.38 -9.12
C GLY A 9 10.14 -7.27 -8.53
N TYR A 10 9.87 -7.87 -7.36
CA TYR A 10 8.62 -7.86 -6.62
C TYR A 10 8.91 -7.63 -5.14
N PHE A 11 7.98 -6.98 -4.45
CA PHE A 11 8.00 -6.67 -3.03
C PHE A 11 6.96 -7.52 -2.30
N ASN A 12 7.30 -8.11 -1.17
CA ASN A 12 6.30 -8.63 -0.25
C ASN A 12 5.61 -7.49 0.53
N GLU A 13 4.54 -7.79 1.27
CA GLU A 13 3.80 -6.75 2.03
C GLU A 13 4.67 -5.97 3.03
N HIS A 14 5.65 -6.62 3.67
CA HIS A 14 6.56 -5.97 4.62
C HIS A 14 7.51 -5.01 3.91
N GLU A 15 8.09 -5.43 2.79
CA GLU A 15 8.97 -4.60 1.97
C GLU A 15 8.20 -3.43 1.36
N ALA A 16 6.96 -3.67 0.93
CA ALA A 16 6.07 -2.65 0.38
C ALA A 16 5.68 -1.60 1.44
N ALA A 17 5.28 -2.01 2.64
CA ALA A 17 4.96 -1.12 3.75
C ALA A 17 6.19 -0.30 4.17
N HIS A 18 7.35 -0.95 4.30
CA HIS A 18 8.61 -0.29 4.63
C HIS A 18 9.03 0.70 3.55
N ALA A 19 8.87 0.35 2.27
CA ALA A 19 9.11 1.28 1.17
C ALA A 19 8.19 2.49 1.31
N LEU A 20 6.89 2.31 1.50
CA LEU A 20 5.94 3.42 1.63
C LEU A 20 6.12 4.25 2.91
N GLY A 21 6.92 3.79 3.88
CA GLY A 21 7.15 4.48 5.15
C GLY A 21 5.94 4.44 6.08
N ILE A 22 5.06 3.46 5.91
CA ILE A 22 3.83 3.27 6.68
C ILE A 22 3.87 1.96 7.44
N SER A 23 3.01 1.79 8.44
CA SER A 23 2.88 0.52 9.13
C SER A 23 2.29 -0.55 8.20
N LEU A 24 2.57 -1.82 8.51
CA LEU A 24 2.00 -2.95 7.76
C LEU A 24 0.47 -2.95 7.81
N GLU A 25 -0.11 -2.50 8.93
CA GLU A 25 -1.55 -2.41 9.11
C GLU A 25 -2.16 -1.33 8.21
N GLU A 26 -1.54 -0.14 8.15
CA GLU A 26 -1.93 0.92 7.22
C GLU A 26 -1.80 0.49 5.76
N PHE A 27 -0.73 -0.23 5.42
CA PHE A 27 -0.54 -0.79 4.09
C PHE A 27 -1.68 -1.73 3.72
N ARG A 28 -2.03 -2.67 4.60
CA ARG A 28 -3.15 -3.61 4.40
C ARG A 28 -4.46 -2.87 4.20
N VAL A 29 -4.73 -1.83 5.00
CA VAL A 29 -5.93 -1.00 4.82
C VAL A 29 -5.94 -0.32 3.45
N LEU A 30 -4.79 0.18 2.98
CA LEU A 30 -4.67 0.88 1.70
C LEU A 30 -4.88 -0.07 0.50
N VAL A 31 -4.28 -1.26 0.56
CA VAL A 31 -4.49 -2.33 -0.43
C VAL A 31 -5.95 -2.80 -0.42
N ARG A 32 -6.55 -2.98 0.76
CA ARG A 32 -7.99 -3.32 0.87
C ARG A 32 -8.90 -2.26 0.28
N ARG A 33 -8.59 -0.98 0.45
CA ARG A 33 -9.46 0.11 -0.01
C ARG A 33 -9.40 0.33 -1.52
N HIS A 34 -8.33 -0.12 -2.18
CA HIS A 34 -8.02 0.29 -3.56
C HIS A 34 -7.66 -0.84 -4.53
N ILE A 35 -7.32 -2.03 -4.03
CA ILE A 35 -6.85 -3.15 -4.85
C ILE A 35 -7.74 -4.38 -4.67
N VAL A 36 -8.19 -4.68 -3.46
CA VAL A 36 -8.98 -5.89 -3.15
C VAL A 36 -10.46 -5.56 -3.07
N GLU A 37 -11.27 -6.09 -3.99
CA GLU A 37 -12.74 -5.91 -3.97
C GLU A 37 -13.46 -6.93 -3.06
N SER A 38 -12.80 -8.04 -2.67
CA SER A 38 -13.42 -9.14 -1.89
C SER A 38 -12.56 -9.61 -0.71
N GLU A 39 -13.19 -9.84 0.45
CA GLU A 39 -12.52 -10.29 1.70
C GLU A 39 -11.79 -11.64 1.57
N ASP A 40 -12.13 -12.48 0.58
CA ASP A 40 -11.45 -13.76 0.33
C ASP A 40 -10.03 -13.60 -0.25
N GLU A 41 -9.76 -12.55 -1.03
CA GLU A 41 -8.42 -12.25 -1.57
C GLU A 41 -7.49 -11.66 -0.50
N LEU A 42 -8.09 -11.13 0.55
CA LEU A 42 -7.45 -10.48 1.69
C LEU A 42 -6.75 -11.50 2.60
N SER A 43 -7.22 -12.75 2.60
CA SER A 43 -6.55 -13.89 3.25
C SER A 43 -5.29 -14.34 2.50
N ASN A 44 -5.19 -14.04 1.20
CA ASN A 44 -4.05 -14.38 0.35
C ASN A 44 -3.00 -13.26 0.26
N LEU A 45 -3.27 -12.09 0.85
CA LEU A 45 -2.39 -10.91 0.85
C LEU A 45 -0.97 -11.17 1.37
N PRO A 46 -0.73 -12.03 2.38
CA PRO A 46 0.62 -12.40 2.79
C PRO A 46 1.40 -13.19 1.71
N MET A 47 0.70 -13.77 0.73
CA MET A 47 1.27 -14.50 -0.41
C MET A 47 1.31 -13.65 -1.68
N THR A 48 0.77 -12.42 -1.68
CA THR A 48 0.83 -11.54 -2.85
C THR A 48 2.17 -10.82 -2.92
N SER A 49 2.71 -10.78 -4.13
CA SER A 49 3.96 -10.09 -4.45
C SER A 49 3.65 -8.87 -5.31
N PHE A 50 3.99 -7.68 -4.82
CA PHE A 50 3.68 -6.38 -5.43
C PHE A 50 4.78 -5.95 -6.39
N GLN A 51 4.42 -5.42 -7.56
CA GLN A 51 5.39 -4.85 -8.49
C GLN A 51 5.80 -3.43 -8.08
N PRO A 52 6.96 -2.93 -8.56
CA PRO A 52 7.37 -1.54 -8.33
C PRO A 52 6.32 -0.52 -8.80
N SER A 53 5.60 -0.81 -9.88
CA SER A 53 4.49 0.00 -10.39
C SER A 53 3.33 0.11 -9.39
N ASP A 54 3.01 -0.99 -8.70
CA ASP A 54 1.91 -1.04 -7.73
C ASP A 54 2.24 -0.17 -6.52
N LEU A 55 3.52 -0.14 -6.11
CA LEU A 55 3.97 0.73 -5.02
C LEU A 55 3.84 2.21 -5.37
N LEU A 56 4.10 2.61 -6.62
CA LEU A 56 3.92 4.00 -7.05
C LEU A 56 2.43 4.39 -7.01
N LEU A 57 1.54 3.49 -7.43
CA LEU A 57 0.10 3.70 -7.33
C LEU A 57 -0.35 3.81 -5.87
N LEU A 58 0.10 2.89 -5.01
CA LEU A 58 -0.21 2.90 -3.58
C LEU A 58 0.30 4.17 -2.89
N GLN A 59 1.49 4.68 -3.27
CA GLN A 59 2.03 5.94 -2.77
C GLN A 59 1.19 7.14 -3.19
N PHE A 60 0.77 7.16 -4.46
CA PHE A 60 -0.13 8.20 -4.97
C PHE A 60 -1.48 8.17 -4.24
N LEU A 61 -2.05 6.98 -4.03
CA LEU A 61 -3.30 6.78 -3.30
C LEU A 61 -3.19 7.15 -1.82
N ALA A 62 -2.05 6.87 -1.18
CA ALA A 62 -1.76 7.32 0.19
C ALA A 62 -1.78 8.85 0.29
N THR A 63 -1.11 9.51 -0.67
CA THR A 63 -0.99 10.98 -0.69
C THR A 63 -2.34 11.66 -1.00
N THR A 64 -3.15 11.08 -1.90
CA THR A 64 -4.46 11.63 -2.27
C THR A 64 -5.53 11.34 -1.21
N SER A 65 -5.46 10.20 -0.53
CA SER A 65 -6.36 9.86 0.58
C SER A 65 -6.14 10.75 1.80
N SER A 66 -4.89 11.15 2.07
CA SER A 66 -4.55 12.08 3.16
C SER A 66 -5.00 13.53 2.89
N ARG A 67 -5.28 13.89 1.63
CA ARG A 67 -5.78 15.23 1.25
C ARG A 67 -7.30 15.40 1.43
N ARG A 68 -8.04 14.36 1.81
CA ARG A 68 -9.48 14.43 2.07
C ARG A 68 -9.77 14.65 3.57
N GLU A 69 -9.48 15.85 4.04
CA GLU A 69 -10.16 16.45 5.19
C GLU A 69 -10.91 17.69 4.66
N PRO A 70 -12.20 17.58 4.26
CA PRO A 70 -13.04 18.75 4.17
C PRO A 70 -13.34 19.21 5.59
N VAL A 71 -12.64 20.26 6.03
CA VAL A 71 -13.03 21.05 7.19
C VAL A 71 -14.46 21.55 7.00
N ALA A 72 -15.42 20.86 7.62
CA ALA A 72 -16.79 21.31 7.75
C ALA A 72 -17.40 20.72 9.02
N ALA A 73 -17.40 21.50 10.10
CA ALA A 73 -18.57 21.83 10.93
C ALA A 73 -18.13 22.31 12.32
N GLY A 74 -18.56 23.53 12.67
CA GLY A 74 -18.37 24.18 13.97
C GLY A 74 -18.55 25.67 13.84
#